data_AF-C6TAI3-F1
#
_entry.id   AF-C6TAI3-F1
#
_cell.length_a   1.000
_cell.length_b   1.000
_cell.length_c   1.000
_cell.angle_alpha   90.00
_cell.angle_beta   90.00
_cell.angle_gamma   90.00
#
_symmetry.space_group_name_H-M   'P 1'
#
loop_
_entity.id
_entity.type
_entity.pdbx_description
1 polymer ?
#
loop_
_entity_poly.entity_id
_entity_poly.type
_entity_poly.pdbx_seq_one_letter_code
_entity_poly.pdbx_strand_id
1 'polypeptide(L)'
;MSEVFEGYERQYCEQSANLSRQCTAASALDGEQKKQKLSDIKAGLDDADTLIRKMDLEARSLQPSVKAALLAKLREYKTDLSNLKSEVKRVTSASVNLTARDDLLESGRADTLAASNDQKGRLLMSTERLNQSSDRIKESRKTMLETEDLGEFILRDLHQQRESLLHAHRRSME
;
A
#
# COMPACT_ATOMS: atom_id res chain seq x y z
N MET A 1 0.93 17.91 -13.82
CA MET A 1 1.71 16.77 -13.30
C MET A 1 2.59 16.26 -14.43
N SER A 2 3.75 15.63 -14.15
CA SER A 2 4.63 15.10 -15.22
C SER A 2 4.06 13.79 -15.74
N GLU A 3 3.81 13.67 -17.04
CA GLU A 3 3.34 12.43 -17.68
C GLU A 3 4.29 11.25 -17.41
N VAL A 4 5.59 11.53 -17.30
CA VAL A 4 6.62 10.54 -16.99
C VAL A 4 6.47 10.03 -15.55
N PHE A 5 6.19 10.93 -14.59
CA PHE A 5 5.94 10.55 -13.21
C PHE A 5 4.68 9.67 -13.10
N GLU A 6 3.59 10.06 -13.75
CA GLU A 6 2.34 9.29 -13.75
C GLU A 6 2.50 7.91 -14.39
N GLY A 7 3.33 7.80 -15.45
CA GLY A 7 3.68 6.53 -16.06
C GLY A 7 4.41 5.60 -15.09
N TYR A 8 5.39 6.12 -14.33
CA TYR A 8 6.09 5.34 -13.31
C TYR A 8 5.20 5.00 -12.10
N GLU A 9 4.32 5.93 -11.68
CA GLU A 9 3.35 5.71 -10.60
C GLU A 9 2.39 4.55 -10.97
N ARG A 10 1.90 4.51 -12.21
CA ARG A 10 1.04 3.41 -12.70
C ARG A 10 1.77 2.07 -12.70
N GLN A 11 3.00 2.03 -13.22
CA GLN A 11 3.83 0.81 -13.22
C GLN A 11 4.11 0.32 -11.79
N TYR A 12 4.42 1.24 -10.87
CA TYR A 12 4.64 0.90 -9.47
C TYR A 12 3.38 0.32 -8.82
N CYS A 13 2.21 0.94 -9.02
CA CYS A 13 0.94 0.45 -8.49
C CYS A 13 0.60 -0.95 -9.00
N GLU A 14 0.78 -1.20 -10.30
CA GLU A 14 0.55 -2.52 -10.89
C GLU A 14 1.51 -3.57 -10.33
N GLN A 15 2.80 -3.22 -10.23
CA GLN A 15 3.83 -4.10 -9.70
C GLN A 15 3.61 -4.40 -8.21
N SER A 16 3.22 -3.41 -7.41
CA SER A 16 2.90 -3.57 -5.99
C SER A 16 1.69 -4.49 -5.78
N ALA A 17 0.62 -4.32 -6.58
CA ALA A 17 -0.54 -5.20 -6.55
C ALA A 17 -0.21 -6.64 -7.00
N ASN A 18 0.69 -6.81 -7.97
CA ASN A 18 1.19 -8.11 -8.38
C ASN A 18 2.00 -8.78 -7.25
N LEU A 19 2.96 -8.06 -6.67
CA LEU A 19 3.78 -8.55 -5.56
C LEU A 19 2.94 -8.95 -4.34
N SER A 20 1.92 -8.17 -4.00
CA SER A 20 1.01 -8.50 -2.90
C SER A 20 0.30 -9.84 -3.16
N ARG A 21 -0.28 -10.03 -4.37
CA ARG A 21 -0.91 -11.30 -4.76
C ARG A 21 0.07 -12.47 -4.76
N GLN A 22 1.29 -12.26 -5.27
CA GLN A 22 2.33 -13.28 -5.26
C GLN A 22 2.77 -13.64 -3.84
N CYS A 23 2.86 -12.67 -2.92
CA CYS A 23 3.21 -12.91 -1.53
C CYS A 23 2.14 -13.72 -0.80
N THR A 24 0.86 -13.44 -1.06
CA THR A 24 -0.26 -14.25 -0.56
C THR A 24 -0.20 -15.67 -1.14
N ALA A 25 0.05 -15.82 -2.44
CA ALA A 25 0.17 -17.13 -3.08
C ALA A 25 1.37 -17.92 -2.54
N ALA A 26 2.53 -17.28 -2.37
CA ALA A 26 3.74 -17.90 -1.81
C ALA A 26 3.54 -18.35 -0.35
N SER A 27 2.65 -17.71 0.40
CA SER A 27 2.34 -18.14 1.77
C SER A 27 1.60 -19.48 1.82
N ALA A 28 0.88 -19.83 0.75
CA ALA A 28 0.14 -21.10 0.62
C ALA A 28 0.95 -22.22 -0.07
N LEU A 29 2.16 -21.93 -0.54
CA LEU A 29 3.06 -22.89 -1.19
C LEU A 29 4.14 -23.37 -0.22
N ASP A 30 4.64 -24.58 -0.43
CA ASP A 30 5.73 -25.18 0.33
C ASP A 30 6.84 -25.75 -0.57
N GLY A 31 8.01 -26.02 0.03
CA GLY A 31 9.15 -26.61 -0.66
C GLY A 31 9.73 -25.74 -1.79
N GLU A 32 10.18 -26.39 -2.87
CA GLU A 32 10.91 -25.73 -3.97
C GLU A 32 10.04 -24.71 -4.74
N GLN A 33 8.72 -24.95 -4.83
CA GLN A 33 7.77 -24.01 -5.47
C GLN A 33 7.69 -22.68 -4.71
N LYS A 34 7.69 -22.73 -3.36
CA LYS A 34 7.75 -21.53 -2.51
C LYS A 34 9.04 -20.77 -2.71
N LYS A 35 10.17 -21.48 -2.77
CA LYS A 35 11.51 -20.89 -2.95
C LYS A 35 11.64 -20.17 -4.28
N GLN A 36 11.16 -20.77 -5.38
CA GLN A 36 11.12 -20.12 -6.69
C GLN A 36 10.25 -18.86 -6.65
N LYS A 37 9.03 -18.95 -6.10
CA LYS A 37 8.13 -17.80 -5.98
C LYS A 37 8.70 -16.68 -5.11
N LEU A 38 9.39 -17.01 -4.03
CA LEU A 38 10.08 -16.02 -3.20
C LEU A 38 11.24 -15.34 -3.95
N SER A 39 11.91 -16.04 -4.86
CA SER A 39 12.92 -15.45 -5.74
C SER A 39 12.30 -14.45 -6.72
N ASP A 40 11.18 -14.83 -7.35
CA ASP A 40 10.43 -13.95 -8.27
C ASP A 40 9.94 -12.68 -7.54
N ILE A 41 9.41 -12.84 -6.32
CA ILE A 41 8.95 -11.72 -5.47
C ILE A 41 10.11 -10.79 -5.11
N LYS A 42 11.30 -11.33 -4.80
CA LYS A 42 12.49 -10.51 -4.52
C LYS A 42 12.89 -9.68 -5.73
N ALA A 43 12.92 -10.29 -6.92
CA ALA A 43 13.23 -9.56 -8.16
C ALA A 43 12.21 -8.44 -8.41
N GLY A 44 10.91 -8.71 -8.26
CA GLY A 44 9.89 -7.68 -8.44
C GLY A 44 9.94 -6.58 -7.37
N LEU A 45 10.38 -6.88 -6.14
CA LEU A 45 10.63 -5.86 -5.10
C LEU A 45 11.79 -4.92 -5.46
N ASP A 46 12.83 -5.44 -6.12
CA ASP A 46 13.96 -4.63 -6.59
C ASP A 46 13.57 -3.75 -7.79
N ASP A 47 12.69 -4.25 -8.67
CA ASP A 47 12.10 -3.47 -9.76
C ASP A 47 11.22 -2.33 -9.21
N ALA A 48 10.40 -2.61 -8.20
CA ALA A 48 9.57 -1.62 -7.53
C ALA A 48 10.43 -0.55 -6.80
N ASP A 49 11.55 -0.93 -6.20
CA ASP A 49 12.53 0.01 -5.62
C ASP A 49 13.12 0.93 -6.70
N THR A 50 13.44 0.36 -7.86
CA THR A 50 13.96 1.10 -9.03
C THR A 50 12.93 2.09 -9.57
N LEU A 51 11.65 1.73 -9.63
CA LEU A 51 10.56 2.64 -10.03
C LEU A 51 10.43 3.82 -9.05
N ILE A 52 10.48 3.56 -7.74
CA ILE A 52 10.47 4.63 -6.72
C ILE A 52 11.67 5.58 -6.91
N ARG A 53 12.87 5.06 -7.21
CA ARG A 53 14.05 5.91 -7.47
C ARG A 53 13.87 6.78 -8.72
N LYS A 54 13.31 6.23 -9.81
CA LYS A 54 13.00 7.00 -11.03
C LYS A 54 11.99 8.10 -10.75
N MET A 55 10.94 7.81 -9.98
CA MET A 55 9.96 8.81 -9.54
C MET A 55 10.57 9.89 -8.63
N ASP A 56 11.52 9.55 -7.74
CA ASP A 56 12.23 10.51 -6.88
C ASP A 56 13.08 11.48 -7.70
N LEU A 57 13.77 10.99 -8.74
CA LEU A 57 14.54 11.82 -9.68
C LEU A 57 13.63 12.76 -10.48
N GLU A 58 12.52 12.24 -11.01
CA GLU A 58 11.53 13.02 -11.75
C GLU A 58 10.85 14.07 -10.86
N ALA A 59 10.49 13.72 -9.62
CA ALA A 59 9.90 14.67 -8.68
C ALA A 59 10.86 15.83 -8.34
N ARG A 60 12.18 15.60 -8.37
CA ARG A 60 13.19 16.62 -8.09
C ARG A 60 13.38 17.63 -9.22
N SER A 61 13.08 17.26 -10.46
CA SER A 61 13.17 18.17 -11.62
C SER A 61 11.96 19.11 -11.74
N LEU A 62 10.90 18.86 -10.98
CA LEU A 62 9.66 19.64 -11.01
C LEU A 62 9.67 20.88 -10.11
N GLN A 63 8.75 21.80 -10.38
CA GLN A 63 8.58 23.05 -9.63
C GLN A 63 8.27 22.79 -8.13
N PRO A 64 8.72 23.66 -7.21
CA PRO A 64 8.62 23.46 -5.77
C PRO A 64 7.19 23.18 -5.25
N SER A 65 6.17 23.80 -5.85
CA SER A 65 4.76 23.64 -5.49
C SER A 65 4.24 22.22 -5.71
N VAL A 66 4.59 21.60 -6.84
CA VAL A 66 4.19 20.22 -7.19
C VAL A 66 5.09 19.19 -6.51
N LYS A 67 6.38 19.51 -6.36
CA LYS A 67 7.39 18.65 -5.74
C LYS A 67 7.04 18.22 -4.31
N ALA A 68 6.51 19.12 -3.49
CA ALA A 68 6.17 18.80 -2.09
C ALA A 68 5.11 17.68 -1.99
N ALA A 69 4.06 17.75 -2.81
CA ALA A 69 3.00 16.73 -2.84
C ALA A 69 3.52 15.38 -3.33
N LEU A 70 4.37 15.36 -4.37
CA LEU A 70 4.93 14.13 -4.92
C LEU A 70 5.93 13.46 -3.95
N LEU A 71 6.72 14.25 -3.22
CA LEU A 71 7.64 13.73 -2.21
C LEU A 71 6.89 13.12 -1.00
N ALA A 72 5.71 13.65 -0.65
CA ALA A 72 4.86 13.05 0.37
C ALA A 72 4.35 11.66 -0.08
N LYS A 73 3.80 11.56 -1.29
CA LYS A 73 3.41 10.27 -1.89
C LYS A 73 4.57 9.27 -1.97
N LEU A 74 5.76 9.73 -2.36
CA LEU A 74 6.95 8.89 -2.42
C LEU A 74 7.37 8.33 -1.06
N ARG A 75 7.12 9.04 0.04
CA ARG A 75 7.36 8.52 1.39
C ARG A 75 6.38 7.41 1.75
N GLU A 76 5.12 7.53 1.35
CA GLU A 76 4.12 6.47 1.51
C GLU A 76 4.53 5.22 0.72
N TYR A 77 4.85 5.36 -0.57
CA TYR A 77 5.31 4.23 -1.40
C TYR A 77 6.58 3.55 -0.87
N LYS A 78 7.53 4.33 -0.32
CA LYS A 78 8.71 3.76 0.36
C LYS A 78 8.33 2.97 1.61
N THR A 79 7.37 3.46 2.38
CA THR A 79 6.86 2.77 3.58
C THR A 79 6.15 1.48 3.20
N ASP A 80 5.27 1.52 2.21
CA ASP A 80 4.53 0.35 1.72
C ASP A 80 5.47 -0.73 1.19
N LEU A 81 6.49 -0.33 0.41
CA LEU A 81 7.49 -1.27 -0.10
C LEU A 81 8.35 -1.87 1.03
N SER A 82 8.64 -1.10 2.08
CA SER A 82 9.34 -1.59 3.27
C SER A 82 8.50 -2.59 4.07
N ASN A 83 7.20 -2.34 4.19
CA ASN A 83 6.24 -3.27 4.77
C ASN A 83 6.21 -4.56 3.94
N LEU A 84 6.08 -4.47 2.61
CA LEU A 84 6.08 -5.63 1.72
C LEU A 84 7.38 -6.44 1.81
N LYS A 85 8.55 -5.78 1.88
CA LYS A 85 9.85 -6.42 2.13
C LYS A 85 9.85 -7.18 3.47
N SER A 86 9.24 -6.61 4.50
CA SER A 86 9.14 -7.22 5.83
C SER A 86 8.20 -8.42 5.85
N GLU A 87 7.07 -8.34 5.15
CA GLU A 87 6.14 -9.46 4.92
C GLU A 87 6.85 -10.64 4.24
N VAL A 88 7.57 -10.38 3.14
CA VAL A 88 8.31 -11.40 2.40
C VAL A 88 9.41 -12.04 3.26
N LYS A 89 10.14 -11.24 4.05
CA LYS A 89 11.11 -11.75 5.02
C LYS A 89 10.44 -12.66 6.05
N ARG A 90 9.24 -12.31 6.54
CA ARG A 90 8.50 -13.14 7.50
C ARG A 90 8.01 -14.44 6.88
N VAL A 91 7.50 -14.42 5.64
CA VAL A 91 7.12 -15.64 4.91
C VAL A 91 8.34 -16.53 4.67
N THR A 92 9.49 -15.92 4.36
CA THR A 92 10.76 -16.63 4.17
C THR A 92 11.26 -17.24 5.50
N SER A 93 11.26 -16.49 6.60
CA SER A 93 11.74 -16.98 7.90
C SER A 93 10.79 -17.98 8.56
N ALA A 94 9.48 -17.87 8.33
CA ALA A 94 8.51 -18.89 8.68
C ALA A 94 8.77 -20.19 7.91
N SER A 95 9.16 -20.11 6.63
CA SER A 95 9.59 -21.26 5.84
C SER A 95 10.89 -21.88 6.37
N VAL A 96 11.89 -21.08 6.74
CA VAL A 96 13.16 -21.60 7.30
C VAL A 96 12.95 -22.30 8.64
N ASN A 97 12.10 -21.74 9.51
CA ASN A 97 11.70 -22.40 10.76
C ASN A 97 10.88 -23.67 10.52
N LEU A 98 10.07 -23.74 9.47
CA LEU A 98 9.36 -24.96 9.09
C LEU A 98 10.32 -26.00 8.53
N THR A 99 11.25 -25.66 7.65
CA THR A 99 12.22 -26.61 7.09
C THR A 99 13.21 -27.12 8.14
N ALA A 100 13.76 -26.24 8.99
CA ALA A 100 14.64 -26.66 10.09
C ALA A 100 13.91 -27.48 11.16
N ARG A 101 12.59 -27.30 11.28
CA ARG A 101 11.73 -28.09 12.17
C ARG A 101 11.25 -29.39 11.49
N ASP A 102 11.07 -29.42 10.18
CA ASP A 102 10.68 -30.62 9.40
C ASP A 102 11.82 -31.65 9.40
N ASP A 103 13.07 -31.19 9.21
CA ASP A 103 14.29 -32.01 9.38
C ASP A 103 14.43 -32.58 10.82
N LEU A 104 13.85 -31.90 11.82
CA LEU A 104 13.84 -32.35 13.21
C LEU A 104 12.60 -33.22 13.55
N LEU A 105 11.47 -33.00 12.87
CA LEU A 105 10.17 -33.63 13.11
C LEU A 105 9.98 -34.97 12.41
N GLU A 106 10.85 -35.34 11.46
CA GLU A 106 10.90 -36.72 10.94
C GLU A 106 11.10 -37.74 12.09
N SER A 107 11.65 -37.29 13.24
CA SER A 107 11.85 -38.10 14.45
C SER A 107 10.62 -38.26 15.38
N GLY A 108 9.49 -37.54 15.19
CA GLY A 108 8.45 -37.43 16.23
C GLY A 108 7.02 -37.25 15.71
N ARG A 109 6.46 -38.28 15.07
CA ARG A 109 5.20 -38.20 14.27
C ARG A 109 3.87 -38.21 15.04
N ALA A 110 3.81 -37.99 16.36
CA ALA A 110 2.56 -38.16 17.13
C ALA A 110 1.81 -36.85 17.47
N ASP A 111 2.47 -35.69 17.55
CA ASP A 111 1.88 -34.44 18.09
C ASP A 111 1.31 -33.45 17.04
N THR A 112 1.24 -33.84 15.77
CA THR A 112 1.06 -32.91 14.62
C THR A 112 -0.37 -32.37 14.42
N LEU A 113 -1.40 -33.06 14.90
CA LEU A 113 -2.80 -32.68 14.69
C LEU A 113 -3.26 -31.49 15.54
N ALA A 114 -2.72 -31.33 16.76
CA ALA A 114 -3.07 -30.21 17.63
C ALA A 114 -2.39 -28.90 17.19
N ALA A 115 -1.15 -28.97 16.72
CA ALA A 115 -0.39 -27.79 16.25
C ALA A 115 -0.93 -27.19 14.94
N SER A 116 -1.49 -28.02 14.05
CA SER A 116 -2.05 -27.59 12.76
C SER A 116 -3.32 -26.73 12.93
N ASN A 117 -4.18 -27.07 13.89
CA ASN A 117 -5.40 -26.29 14.15
C ASN A 117 -5.13 -24.91 14.79
N ASP A 118 -4.10 -24.78 15.63
CA ASP A 118 -3.70 -23.48 16.21
C ASP A 118 -3.20 -22.50 15.14
N GLN A 119 -2.42 -23.00 14.15
CA GLN A 119 -1.95 -22.19 13.02
C GLN A 119 -3.10 -21.66 12.16
N LYS A 120 -4.10 -22.51 11.88
CA LYS A 120 -5.29 -22.11 11.10
C LYS A 120 -6.11 -21.05 11.83
N GLY A 121 -6.28 -21.18 13.15
CA GLY A 121 -6.96 -20.18 13.98
C GLY A 121 -6.26 -18.83 13.96
N ARG A 122 -4.93 -18.81 14.08
CA ARG A 122 -4.14 -17.56 14.06
C ARG A 122 -4.16 -16.87 12.70
N LEU A 123 -4.14 -17.63 11.60
CA LEU A 123 -4.28 -17.09 10.24
C LEU A 123 -5.64 -16.45 10.02
N LEU A 124 -6.73 -17.11 10.43
CA LEU A 124 -8.08 -16.55 10.33
C LEU A 124 -8.20 -15.23 11.09
N MET A 125 -7.70 -15.17 12.33
CA MET A 125 -7.70 -13.92 13.11
C MET A 125 -6.85 -12.81 12.46
N SER A 126 -5.75 -13.16 11.79
CA SER A 126 -4.92 -12.16 11.09
C SER A 126 -5.60 -11.64 9.83
N THR A 127 -6.26 -12.50 9.05
CA THR A 127 -7.01 -12.12 7.86
C THR A 127 -8.20 -11.23 8.21
N GLU A 128 -8.91 -11.55 9.29
CA GLU A 128 -10.04 -10.74 9.75
C GLU A 128 -9.60 -9.34 10.20
N ARG A 129 -8.50 -9.23 10.94
CA ARG A 129 -7.90 -7.93 11.29
C ARG A 129 -7.47 -7.13 10.07
N LEU A 130 -6.92 -7.79 9.05
CA LEU A 130 -6.45 -7.13 7.84
C LEU A 130 -7.63 -6.63 6.99
N ASN A 131 -8.68 -7.44 6.84
CA ASN A 131 -9.92 -7.01 6.19
C ASN A 131 -10.55 -5.81 6.90
N GLN A 132 -10.67 -5.86 8.24
CA GLN A 132 -11.16 -4.72 9.02
C GLN A 132 -10.31 -3.46 8.80
N SER A 133 -8.98 -3.60 8.73
CA SER A 133 -8.10 -2.47 8.45
C SER A 133 -8.28 -1.93 7.02
N SER A 134 -8.47 -2.81 6.03
CA SER A 134 -8.73 -2.42 4.64
C SER A 134 -10.06 -1.68 4.50
N ASP A 135 -11.11 -2.18 5.15
CA ASP A 135 -12.42 -1.54 5.16
C ASP A 135 -12.36 -0.16 5.82
N ARG A 136 -11.65 -0.03 6.95
CA ARG A 136 -11.45 1.28 7.61
C ARG A 136 -10.68 2.26 6.73
N ILE A 137 -9.68 1.81 5.98
CA ILE A 137 -8.94 2.68 5.03
C ILE A 137 -9.87 3.12 3.90
N LYS A 138 -10.66 2.20 3.34
CA LYS A 138 -11.61 2.50 2.28
C LYS A 138 -12.67 3.50 2.73
N GLU A 139 -13.19 3.35 3.94
CA GLU A 139 -14.15 4.27 4.54
C GLU A 139 -13.51 5.63 4.83
N SER A 140 -12.31 5.67 5.41
CA SER A 140 -11.55 6.91 5.62
C SER A 140 -11.32 7.68 4.32
N ARG A 141 -10.94 6.98 3.24
CA ARG A 141 -10.77 7.59 1.91
C ARG A 141 -12.08 8.15 1.36
N LYS A 142 -13.19 7.44 1.55
CA LYS A 142 -14.52 7.91 1.15
C LYS A 142 -14.88 9.19 1.89
N THR A 143 -14.76 9.19 3.23
CA THR A 143 -15.05 10.38 4.04
C THR A 143 -14.16 11.55 3.64
N MET A 144 -12.88 11.31 3.36
CA MET A 144 -11.96 12.37 2.92
C MET A 144 -12.41 13.03 1.61
N LEU A 145 -12.84 12.24 0.63
CA LEU A 145 -13.39 12.76 -0.64
C LEU A 145 -14.68 13.53 -0.41
N GLU A 146 -15.59 13.03 0.42
CA GLU A 146 -16.83 13.75 0.79
C GLU A 146 -16.51 15.08 1.50
N THR A 147 -15.43 15.12 2.27
CA THR A 147 -14.98 16.34 2.96
C THR A 147 -14.36 17.34 1.97
N GLU A 148 -13.67 16.86 0.93
CA GLU A 148 -13.15 17.68 -0.17
C GLU A 148 -14.30 18.32 -0.95
N ASP A 149 -15.31 17.53 -1.35
CA ASP A 149 -16.50 18.02 -2.06
C ASP A 149 -17.27 19.07 -1.22
N LEU A 150 -17.41 18.84 0.09
CA LEU A 150 -18.02 19.81 1.00
C LEU A 150 -17.19 21.10 1.10
N GLY A 151 -15.87 20.97 1.19
CA GLY A 151 -14.95 22.11 1.19
C GLY A 151 -15.06 22.94 -0.09
N GLU A 152 -15.17 22.28 -1.25
CA GLU A 152 -15.37 22.93 -2.54
C GLU A 152 -16.71 23.69 -2.56
N PHE A 153 -17.79 23.08 -2.07
CA PHE A 153 -19.09 23.72 -1.96
C PHE A 153 -19.05 24.98 -1.08
N ILE A 154 -18.41 24.91 0.09
CA ILE A 154 -18.27 26.05 1.01
C ILE A 154 -17.49 27.20 0.35
N LEU A 155 -16.41 26.89 -0.37
CA LEU A 155 -15.63 27.90 -1.08
C LEU A 155 -16.44 28.57 -2.20
N ARG A 156 -17.26 27.80 -2.93
CA ARG A 156 -18.18 28.32 -3.94
C ARG A 156 -19.23 29.25 -3.32
N ASP A 157 -19.83 28.85 -2.21
CA ASP A 157 -20.85 29.65 -1.51
C ASP A 157 -20.26 30.95 -0.95
N LEU A 158 -19.09 30.89 -0.29
CA LEU A 158 -18.37 32.08 0.19
C LEU A 158 -18.03 33.04 -0.94
N HIS A 159 -17.62 32.52 -2.10
CA HIS A 159 -17.37 33.32 -3.28
C HIS A 159 -18.64 34.04 -3.75
N GLN A 160 -19.78 33.35 -3.79
CA GLN A 160 -21.06 33.91 -4.21
C GLN A 160 -21.62 34.94 -3.21
N GLN A 161 -21.42 34.71 -1.91
CA GLN A 161 -21.75 35.67 -0.85
C GLN A 161 -20.89 36.94 -0.97
N ARG A 162 -19.59 36.78 -1.24
CA ARG A 162 -18.68 37.92 -1.47
C ARG A 162 -19.15 38.78 -2.65
N GLU A 163 -19.49 38.17 -3.78
CA GLU A 163 -20.01 38.90 -4.94
C GLU A 163 -21.32 39.63 -4.61
N SER A 164 -22.23 38.99 -3.88
CA SER A 164 -23.48 39.61 -3.44
C SER A 164 -23.25 40.84 -2.54
N LEU A 165 -22.30 40.76 -1.60
CA LEU A 165 -21.91 41.89 -0.76
C LEU A 165 -21.28 43.02 -1.57
N LEU A 166 -20.42 42.71 -2.54
CA LEU A 166 -19.83 43.71 -3.44
C LEU A 166 -20.90 44.42 -4.28
N HIS A 167 -21.89 43.68 -4.78
CA HIS A 167 -23.01 44.24 -5.52
C HIS A 167 -23.94 45.11 -4.64
N ALA A 168 -24.19 44.71 -3.40
CA ALA A 168 -24.95 45.51 -2.44
C ALA A 168 -24.20 46.81 -2.08
N HIS A 169 -22.88 46.71 -1.86
CA HIS A 169 -22.06 47.88 -1.54
C HIS A 169 -22.00 48.87 -2.71
N ARG A 170 -21.83 48.39 -3.94
CA ARG A 170 -21.85 49.23 -5.15
C ARG A 170 -23.17 49.98 -5.32
N ARG A 171 -24.30 49.31 -5.07
CA ARG A 171 -25.65 49.91 -5.10
C ARG A 171 -25.92 50.91 -3.97
N SER A 172 -25.19 50.84 -2.87
CA SER A 172 -25.31 51.78 -1.75
C SER A 172 -24.46 53.04 -1.94
N MET A 173 -23.55 53.06 -2.91
CA MET A 173 -22.71 54.23 -3.24
C MET A 173 -23.23 55.05 -4.42
N GLU A 174 -24.28 54.56 -5.12
CA GLU A 174 -25.07 55.32 -6.10
C GLU A 174 -26.28 55.97 -5.41
#